data_AF-A0A4Q2ZDC2-F1
#
_entry.id   AF-A0A4Q2ZDC2-F1
#
_cell.length_a   1.000
_cell.length_b   1.000
_cell.length_c   1.000
_cell.angle_alpha   90.00
_cell.angle_beta   90.00
_cell.angle_gamma   90.00
#
_symmetry.space_group_name_H-M   'P 1'
#
loop_
_entity.id
_entity.type
_entity.pdbx_description
1 polymer ?
#
loop_
_entity_poly.entity_id
_entity_poly.type
_entity_poly.pdbx_seq_one_letter_code
_entity_poly.pdbx_strand_id
1 'polypeptide(L)'
;MRALFSLVITFFFLLALLVASAQQQVMSQLDPGVSYSVARKTVGDAEQARGDLGAELRRRTGLLAEKRALEQRANDLDSDLYSSMASVDQLSESIEHSQLCARINADGQPQGLAKWGAVYGCYRDGTVPAGDKDEIQALIDPAMDPTKLTERSTRLKFDLQSADMALADNDARIKAAQETVAQAAKASNALQIVTLLDDSFVGLFGFTHIPPSLMQITLCFLSGLFGALLITLVLLVYPNNDLSFTSTNSFWNRILLGGLIAVGVFVMIAGGVGVLGSSEAILSGQNNFLSFCAIGMLAGGFSDRFAKWLSDNATMLVSNTQPEGLPPPAV
;
A
#
# COMPACT_ATOMS: atom_id res chain seq x y z
N MET A 1 41.68 25.82 7.49
CA MET A 1 41.29 24.41 7.17
C MET A 1 40.70 23.66 8.35
N ARG A 2 41.37 23.51 9.51
CA ARG A 2 40.86 22.71 10.65
C ARG A 2 39.48 23.14 11.18
N ALA A 3 39.24 24.44 11.34
CA ALA A 3 37.94 24.97 11.76
C ALA A 3 36.82 24.67 10.76
N LEU A 4 37.13 24.69 9.46
CA LEU A 4 36.18 24.42 8.39
C LEU A 4 35.73 22.95 8.40
N PHE A 5 36.64 22.01 8.66
CA PHE A 5 36.31 20.60 8.82
C PHE A 5 35.48 20.31 10.08
N SER A 6 35.79 20.98 11.19
CA SER A 6 34.97 20.90 12.41
C SER A 6 33.54 21.33 12.13
N LEU A 7 33.38 22.45 11.42
CA LEU A 7 32.09 22.98 10.99
C LEU A 7 31.34 21.99 10.09
N VAL A 8 32.04 21.32 9.17
CA VAL A 8 31.46 20.29 8.29
C VAL A 8 30.96 19.08 9.08
N ILE A 9 31.75 18.54 10.02
CA ILE A 9 31.33 17.40 10.86
C ILE A 9 30.11 17.78 11.70
N THR A 10 30.14 18.95 12.34
CA THR A 10 28.99 19.45 13.12
C THR A 10 27.76 19.66 12.25
N PHE A 11 27.92 20.21 11.04
CA PHE A 11 26.83 20.43 10.10
C PHE A 11 26.18 19.10 9.70
N PHE A 12 26.95 18.11 9.25
CA PHE A 12 26.40 16.80 8.87
C PHE A 12 25.80 16.06 10.07
N PHE A 13 26.39 16.18 11.25
CA PHE A 13 25.81 15.63 12.47
C PHE A 13 24.43 16.23 12.79
N LEU A 14 24.30 17.56 12.77
CA LEU A 14 23.03 18.25 13.01
C LEU A 14 21.99 17.92 11.94
N LEU A 15 22.41 17.86 10.67
CA LEU A 15 21.54 17.51 9.56
C LEU A 15 21.02 16.07 9.72
N ALA A 16 21.92 15.13 10.03
CA ALA A 16 21.54 13.75 10.27
C ALA A 16 20.60 13.58 11.48
N LEU A 17 20.84 14.34 12.55
CA LEU A 17 19.98 14.36 13.73
C LEU A 17 18.57 14.88 13.38
N LEU A 18 18.49 15.93 12.58
CA LEU A 18 17.22 16.52 12.16
C LEU A 18 16.41 15.54 11.30
N VAL A 19 17.04 14.90 10.31
CA VAL A 19 16.38 13.90 9.46
C VAL A 19 15.95 12.68 10.28
N ALA A 20 16.81 12.16 11.15
CA ALA A 20 16.47 11.02 12.00
C ALA A 20 15.29 11.34 12.95
N SER A 21 15.27 12.55 13.52
CA SER A 21 14.15 13.01 14.36
C SER A 21 12.84 13.09 13.58
N ALA A 22 12.88 13.62 12.36
CA ALA A 22 11.71 13.68 11.50
C ALA A 22 11.19 12.28 11.15
N GLN A 23 12.08 11.36 10.75
CA GLN A 23 11.72 9.97 10.46
C GLN A 23 11.12 9.25 11.68
N GLN A 24 11.63 9.49 12.88
CA GLN A 24 11.08 8.94 14.12
C GLN A 24 9.66 9.47 14.37
N GLN A 25 9.41 10.75 14.13
CA GLN A 25 8.08 11.35 14.27
C GLN A 25 7.08 10.81 13.24
N VAL A 26 7.53 10.48 12.02
CA VAL A 26 6.69 9.77 11.05
C VAL A 26 6.34 8.37 11.56
N MET A 27 7.34 7.62 12.03
CA MET A 27 7.14 6.26 12.52
C MET A 27 6.18 6.16 13.71
N SER A 28 6.12 7.20 14.56
CA SER A 28 5.16 7.23 15.68
C SER A 28 3.73 7.57 15.27
N GLN A 29 3.53 8.12 14.07
CA GLN A 29 2.21 8.47 13.52
C GLN A 29 1.69 7.43 12.53
N LEU A 30 2.53 6.51 12.06
CA LEU A 30 2.13 5.41 11.18
C LEU A 30 1.39 4.31 11.95
N ASP A 31 0.47 3.64 11.25
CA ASP A 31 -0.24 2.49 11.79
C ASP A 31 0.75 1.34 12.12
N PRO A 32 0.49 0.55 13.19
CA PRO A 32 1.35 -0.59 13.55
C PRO A 32 1.54 -1.55 12.36
N GLY A 33 2.79 -1.87 12.05
CA GLY A 33 3.14 -2.77 10.92
C GLY A 33 3.37 -2.06 9.58
N VAL A 34 3.11 -0.75 9.47
CA VAL A 34 3.46 0.02 8.26
C VAL A 34 4.88 0.58 8.42
N SER A 35 5.78 0.18 7.53
CA SER A 35 7.16 0.70 7.52
C SER A 35 7.25 2.05 6.81
N TYR A 36 8.26 2.84 7.17
CA TYR A 36 8.55 4.13 6.54
C TYR A 36 8.68 4.05 5.01
N SER A 37 9.35 3.02 4.49
CA SER A 37 9.52 2.83 3.04
C SER A 37 8.21 2.50 2.34
N VAL A 38 7.35 1.70 2.98
CA VAL A 38 6.00 1.41 2.48
C VAL A 38 5.16 2.68 2.46
N ALA A 39 5.17 3.47 3.54
CA ALA A 39 4.46 4.74 3.61
C ALA A 39 4.91 5.73 2.51
N ARG A 40 6.22 5.80 2.22
CA ARG A 40 6.70 6.68 1.15
C ARG A 40 6.26 6.20 -0.22
N LYS A 41 6.28 4.87 -0.45
CA LYS A 41 5.80 4.28 -1.69
C LYS A 41 4.30 4.53 -1.89
N THR A 42 3.48 4.32 -0.86
CA THR A 42 2.03 4.55 -0.97
C THR A 42 1.68 6.00 -1.25
N VAL A 43 2.46 6.96 -0.74
CA VAL A 43 2.32 8.37 -1.10
C VAL A 43 2.74 8.64 -2.55
N GLY A 44 3.83 8.03 -3.03
CA GLY A 44 4.26 8.13 -4.43
C GLY A 44 3.23 7.53 -5.41
N ASP A 45 2.62 6.41 -5.04
CA ASP A 45 1.60 5.73 -5.84
C ASP A 45 0.22 6.41 -5.74
N ALA A 46 0.05 7.40 -4.84
CA ALA A 46 -1.23 8.02 -4.54
C ALA A 46 -1.85 8.78 -5.72
N GLU A 47 -1.02 9.46 -6.51
CA GLU A 47 -1.50 10.17 -7.70
C GLU A 47 -2.04 9.20 -8.75
N GLN A 48 -1.33 8.09 -8.96
CA GLN A 48 -1.80 7.02 -9.85
C GLN A 48 -3.10 6.41 -9.33
N ALA A 49 -3.18 6.09 -8.03
CA ALA A 49 -4.41 5.55 -7.43
C ALA A 49 -5.61 6.51 -7.55
N ARG A 50 -5.39 7.83 -7.42
CA ARG A 50 -6.44 8.84 -7.69
C ARG A 50 -6.86 8.87 -9.16
N GLY A 51 -5.91 8.73 -10.07
CA GLY A 51 -6.17 8.60 -11.51
C GLY A 51 -7.03 7.37 -11.82
N ASP A 52 -6.67 6.23 -11.26
CA ASP A 52 -7.38 4.95 -11.41
C ASP A 52 -8.80 5.03 -10.84
N LEU A 53 -8.96 5.61 -9.64
CA LEU A 53 -10.27 5.87 -9.05
C LEU A 53 -11.15 6.74 -9.95
N GLY A 54 -10.58 7.79 -10.54
CA GLY A 54 -11.29 8.66 -11.49
C GLY A 54 -11.71 7.92 -12.76
N ALA A 55 -10.87 7.01 -13.27
CA ALA A 55 -11.18 6.18 -14.43
C ALA A 55 -12.32 5.18 -14.12
N GLU A 56 -12.27 4.53 -12.96
CA GLU A 56 -13.31 3.57 -12.55
C GLU A 56 -14.64 4.26 -12.27
N LEU A 57 -14.65 5.45 -11.65
CA LEU A 57 -15.88 6.25 -11.49
C LEU A 57 -16.52 6.61 -12.84
N ARG A 58 -15.72 6.96 -13.86
CA ARG A 58 -16.24 7.19 -15.21
C ARG A 58 -16.81 5.91 -15.82
N ARG A 59 -16.12 4.78 -15.64
CA ARG A 59 -16.60 3.47 -16.10
C ARG A 59 -17.94 3.11 -15.46
N ARG A 60 -18.10 3.33 -14.16
CA ARG A 60 -19.38 3.17 -13.44
C ARG A 60 -20.49 4.00 -14.05
N THR A 61 -20.24 5.27 -14.38
CA THR A 61 -21.27 6.11 -15.01
C THR A 61 -21.69 5.59 -16.39
N GLY A 62 -20.75 5.05 -17.17
CA GLY A 62 -21.05 4.40 -18.45
C GLY A 62 -21.90 3.14 -18.28
N LEU A 63 -21.51 2.25 -17.37
CA LEU A 63 -22.26 1.02 -17.07
C LEU A 63 -23.67 1.30 -16.53
N LEU A 64 -23.85 2.34 -15.71
CA LEU A 64 -25.18 2.75 -15.25
C LEU A 64 -26.06 3.27 -16.40
N ALA A 65 -25.48 4.00 -17.36
CA ALA A 65 -26.21 4.46 -18.53
C ALA A 65 -26.61 3.28 -19.44
N GLU A 66 -25.71 2.32 -19.64
CA GLU A 66 -25.97 1.09 -20.39
C GLU A 66 -27.08 0.25 -19.73
N LYS A 67 -27.00 0.03 -18.41
CA LYS A 67 -28.05 -0.66 -17.66
C LYS A 67 -29.42 0.02 -17.85
N ARG A 68 -29.50 1.35 -17.70
CA ARG A 68 -30.77 2.07 -17.92
C ARG A 68 -31.30 1.92 -19.33
N ALA A 69 -30.43 1.93 -20.34
CA ALA A 69 -30.84 1.71 -21.73
C ALA A 69 -31.36 0.28 -21.96
N LEU A 70 -30.74 -0.72 -21.31
CA LEU A 70 -31.23 -2.10 -21.33
C LEU A 70 -32.56 -2.26 -20.58
N GLU A 71 -32.74 -1.60 -19.44
CA GLU A 71 -33.99 -1.60 -18.68
C GLU A 71 -35.13 -0.98 -19.49
N GLN A 72 -34.88 0.14 -20.18
CA GLN A 72 -35.86 0.76 -21.08
C GLN A 72 -36.26 -0.21 -22.20
N ARG A 73 -35.29 -0.83 -22.87
CA ARG A 73 -35.56 -1.84 -23.90
C ARG A 73 -36.33 -3.04 -23.36
N ALA A 74 -36.08 -3.42 -22.10
CA ALA A 74 -36.77 -4.54 -21.47
C ALA A 74 -38.22 -4.20 -21.19
N ASN A 75 -38.49 -2.99 -20.71
CA ASN A 75 -39.86 -2.51 -20.49
C ASN A 75 -40.64 -2.39 -21.80
N ASP A 76 -40.01 -1.85 -22.86
CA ASP A 76 -40.63 -1.74 -24.19
C ASP A 76 -40.96 -3.13 -24.74
N LEU A 77 -40.01 -4.07 -24.64
CA LEU A 77 -40.18 -5.42 -25.15
C LEU A 77 -41.20 -6.24 -24.34
N ASP A 78 -41.24 -6.08 -23.02
CA ASP A 78 -42.24 -6.71 -22.17
C ASP A 78 -43.65 -6.14 -22.46
N SER A 79 -43.75 -4.84 -22.78
CA SER A 79 -45.00 -4.23 -23.27
C SER A 79 -45.44 -4.81 -24.62
N ASP A 80 -44.51 -4.94 -25.58
CA ASP A 80 -44.79 -5.55 -26.89
C ASP A 80 -45.23 -7.01 -26.74
N LEU A 81 -44.53 -7.80 -25.90
CA LEU A 81 -44.88 -9.19 -25.61
C LEU A 81 -46.27 -9.31 -24.97
N TYR A 82 -46.58 -8.43 -24.00
CA TYR A 82 -47.89 -8.42 -23.36
C TYR A 82 -49.01 -8.09 -24.36
N SER A 83 -48.81 -7.09 -25.22
CA SER A 83 -49.78 -6.71 -26.25
C SER A 83 -50.01 -7.84 -27.28
N SER A 84 -48.93 -8.48 -27.74
CA SER A 84 -48.98 -9.61 -28.67
C SER A 84 -49.69 -10.81 -28.04
N MET A 85 -49.43 -11.09 -26.76
CA MET A 85 -50.11 -12.18 -26.05
C MET A 85 -51.59 -11.92 -25.79
N ALA A 86 -51.98 -10.66 -25.53
CA ALA A 86 -53.39 -10.29 -25.45
C ALA A 86 -54.14 -10.50 -26.78
N SER A 87 -53.50 -10.21 -27.92
CA SER A 87 -54.06 -10.54 -29.24
C SER A 87 -54.20 -12.04 -29.46
N VAL A 88 -53.21 -12.84 -29.03
CA VAL A 88 -53.31 -14.31 -29.08
C VAL A 88 -54.46 -14.83 -28.21
N ASP A 89 -54.71 -14.21 -27.06
CA ASP A 89 -55.84 -14.58 -26.21
C ASP A 89 -57.19 -14.35 -26.90
N GLN A 90 -57.36 -13.18 -27.53
CA GLN A 90 -58.57 -12.85 -28.31
C GLN A 90 -58.77 -13.79 -29.52
N LEU A 91 -57.70 -14.07 -30.27
CA LEU A 91 -57.74 -14.98 -31.41
C LEU A 91 -58.09 -16.40 -31.00
N SER A 92 -57.54 -16.87 -29.89
CA SER A 92 -57.86 -18.20 -29.38
C SER A 92 -59.34 -18.30 -28.98
N GLU A 93 -59.91 -17.28 -28.34
CA GLU A 93 -61.33 -17.27 -27.97
C GLU A 93 -62.24 -17.28 -29.20
N SER A 94 -61.89 -16.52 -30.25
CA SER A 94 -62.61 -16.51 -31.54
C SER A 94 -62.57 -17.89 -32.21
N ILE A 95 -61.39 -18.52 -32.26
CA ILE A 95 -61.23 -19.85 -32.87
C ILE A 95 -61.95 -20.93 -32.06
N GLU A 96 -61.92 -20.86 -30.73
CA GLU A 96 -62.65 -21.76 -29.84
C GLU A 96 -64.18 -21.66 -30.09
N HIS A 97 -64.73 -20.44 -30.17
CA HIS A 97 -66.15 -20.21 -30.48
C HIS A 97 -66.56 -20.75 -31.85
N SER A 98 -65.65 -20.70 -32.83
CA SER A 98 -65.92 -21.23 -34.17
C SER A 98 -65.97 -22.76 -34.23
N GLN A 99 -65.42 -23.45 -33.22
CA GLN A 99 -65.22 -24.91 -33.16
C GLN A 99 -64.47 -25.51 -34.37
N LEU A 100 -63.81 -24.68 -35.18
CA LEU A 100 -63.13 -25.12 -36.39
C LEU A 100 -61.80 -25.84 -36.10
N CYS A 101 -61.15 -25.54 -34.97
CA CYS A 101 -59.84 -26.10 -34.64
C CYS A 101 -59.83 -26.97 -33.37
N ALA A 102 -59.60 -28.28 -33.55
CA ALA A 102 -59.50 -29.24 -32.46
C ALA A 102 -58.28 -29.04 -31.55
N ARG A 103 -57.22 -28.34 -32.00
CA ARG A 103 -55.98 -28.11 -31.23
C ARG A 103 -56.18 -27.16 -30.04
N ILE A 104 -57.12 -26.24 -30.15
CA ILE A 104 -57.47 -25.29 -29.08
C ILE A 104 -58.50 -25.90 -28.13
N ASN A 105 -59.34 -26.81 -28.64
CA ASN A 105 -60.42 -27.48 -27.90
C ASN A 105 -59.98 -28.78 -27.19
N ALA A 106 -58.68 -29.09 -27.14
CA ALA A 106 -58.17 -30.30 -26.50
C ALA A 106 -58.14 -30.14 -24.97
N ASP A 107 -58.28 -31.27 -24.24
CA ASP A 107 -58.26 -31.28 -22.76
C ASP A 107 -56.95 -30.66 -22.22
N GLY A 108 -57.10 -29.55 -21.49
CA GLY A 108 -56.00 -28.73 -20.99
C GLY A 108 -55.73 -27.53 -21.89
N GLN A 109 -56.47 -26.43 -21.67
CA GLN A 109 -56.32 -25.20 -22.45
C GLN A 109 -54.85 -24.72 -22.44
N PRO A 110 -54.21 -24.58 -23.61
CA PRO A 110 -52.82 -24.16 -23.68
C PRO A 110 -52.68 -22.71 -23.18
N GLN A 111 -51.64 -22.42 -22.39
CA GLN A 111 -51.37 -21.08 -21.83
C GLN A 111 -50.11 -20.46 -22.44
N GLY A 112 -50.06 -19.12 -22.50
CA GLY A 112 -48.90 -18.36 -22.98
C GLY A 112 -48.43 -18.79 -24.38
N LEU A 113 -47.14 -19.10 -24.54
CA LEU A 113 -46.57 -19.52 -25.82
C LEU A 113 -47.16 -20.81 -26.39
N ALA A 114 -47.66 -21.72 -25.55
CA ALA A 114 -48.33 -22.92 -26.02
C ALA A 114 -49.65 -22.58 -26.74
N LYS A 115 -50.32 -21.50 -26.28
CA LYS A 115 -51.55 -20.98 -26.88
C LYS A 115 -51.28 -20.41 -28.26
N TRP A 116 -50.20 -19.63 -28.40
CA TRP A 116 -49.71 -19.17 -29.70
C TRP A 116 -49.39 -20.34 -30.66
N GLY A 117 -48.68 -21.36 -30.18
CA GLY A 117 -48.38 -22.55 -30.96
C GLY A 117 -49.64 -23.29 -31.46
N ALA A 118 -50.71 -23.31 -30.67
CA ALA A 118 -52.00 -23.88 -31.06
C ALA A 118 -52.70 -23.02 -32.12
N VAL A 119 -52.79 -21.69 -31.92
CA VAL A 119 -53.37 -20.73 -32.88
C VAL A 119 -52.64 -20.78 -34.23
N TYR A 120 -51.31 -20.75 -34.23
CA TYR A 120 -50.50 -20.87 -35.44
C TYR A 120 -50.68 -22.24 -36.13
N GLY A 121 -50.83 -23.31 -35.35
CA GLY A 121 -51.15 -24.64 -35.86
C GLY A 121 -52.49 -24.68 -36.60
N CYS A 122 -53.54 -24.09 -36.03
CA CYS A 122 -54.86 -23.95 -36.66
C CYS A 122 -54.79 -23.12 -37.95
N TYR A 123 -54.02 -22.03 -37.94
CA TYR A 123 -53.78 -21.19 -39.10
C TYR A 123 -53.15 -21.95 -40.25
N ARG A 124 -52.08 -22.69 -39.98
CA ARG A 124 -51.41 -23.51 -40.97
C ARG A 124 -52.29 -24.64 -41.52
N ASP A 125 -53.12 -25.23 -40.65
CA ASP A 125 -54.04 -26.31 -41.03
C ASP A 125 -55.30 -25.77 -41.76
N GLY A 126 -55.45 -24.43 -41.89
CA GLY A 126 -56.55 -23.78 -42.60
C GLY A 126 -57.88 -23.75 -41.85
N THR A 127 -57.87 -24.05 -40.55
CA THR A 127 -59.05 -24.25 -39.70
C THR A 127 -59.41 -23.02 -38.85
N VAL A 128 -59.18 -21.83 -39.39
CA VAL A 128 -59.44 -20.53 -38.73
C VAL A 128 -60.55 -19.76 -39.44
N PRO A 129 -61.37 -18.99 -38.69
CA PRO A 129 -62.31 -18.04 -39.28
C PRO A 129 -61.64 -17.09 -40.26
N ALA A 130 -62.33 -16.71 -41.34
CA ALA A 130 -61.78 -15.83 -42.36
C ALA A 130 -61.40 -14.43 -41.82
N GLY A 131 -62.12 -13.94 -40.80
CA GLY A 131 -61.86 -12.65 -40.15
C GLY A 131 -60.57 -12.58 -39.35
N ASP A 132 -60.06 -13.73 -38.88
CA ASP A 132 -58.90 -13.81 -37.98
C ASP A 132 -57.58 -13.98 -38.72
N LYS A 133 -57.63 -14.25 -40.04
CA LYS A 133 -56.45 -14.57 -40.85
C LYS A 133 -55.46 -13.42 -40.96
N ASP A 134 -55.96 -12.19 -41.07
CA ASP A 134 -55.11 -11.00 -41.22
C ASP A 134 -54.41 -10.65 -39.90
N GLU A 135 -55.09 -10.80 -38.76
CA GLU A 135 -54.52 -10.59 -37.44
C GLU A 135 -53.46 -11.65 -37.10
N ILE A 136 -53.72 -12.93 -37.43
CA ILE A 136 -52.70 -13.98 -37.28
C ILE A 136 -51.50 -13.71 -38.19
N GLN A 137 -51.72 -13.24 -39.41
CA GLN A 137 -50.65 -12.90 -40.34
C GLN A 137 -49.77 -11.75 -39.80
N ALA A 138 -50.36 -10.77 -39.12
CA ALA A 138 -49.61 -9.70 -38.45
C ALA A 138 -48.76 -10.23 -37.28
N LEU A 139 -49.24 -11.23 -36.54
CA LEU A 139 -48.48 -11.88 -35.46
C LEU A 139 -47.40 -12.85 -35.95
N ILE A 140 -47.39 -13.21 -37.24
CA ILE A 140 -46.30 -13.99 -37.86
C ILE A 140 -45.10 -13.10 -38.19
N ASP A 141 -45.27 -11.78 -38.25
CA ASP A 141 -44.16 -10.84 -38.47
C ASP A 141 -43.10 -11.02 -37.36
N PRO A 142 -41.79 -11.18 -37.69
CA PRO A 142 -40.71 -11.28 -36.71
C PRO A 142 -40.63 -10.15 -35.69
N ALA A 143 -41.26 -9.00 -35.95
CA ALA A 143 -41.39 -7.91 -35.00
C ALA A 143 -42.42 -8.20 -33.89
N MET A 144 -43.49 -8.95 -34.19
CA MET A 144 -44.64 -9.16 -33.31
C MET A 144 -44.82 -10.61 -32.86
N ASP A 145 -44.07 -11.57 -33.44
CA ASP A 145 -44.14 -12.99 -33.09
C ASP A 145 -43.82 -13.22 -31.59
N PRO A 146 -44.80 -13.71 -30.79
CA PRO A 146 -44.62 -14.00 -29.37
C PRO A 146 -43.38 -14.85 -29.05
N THR A 147 -43.03 -15.79 -29.93
CA THR A 147 -41.87 -16.68 -29.76
C THR A 147 -40.57 -15.89 -29.88
N LYS A 148 -40.48 -14.99 -30.86
CA LYS A 148 -39.31 -14.14 -31.10
C LYS A 148 -39.18 -13.05 -30.05
N LEU A 149 -40.30 -12.46 -29.62
CA LEU A 149 -40.33 -11.51 -28.51
C LEU A 149 -39.85 -12.17 -27.20
N THR A 150 -40.28 -13.40 -26.91
CA THR A 150 -39.81 -14.14 -25.73
C THR A 150 -38.32 -14.49 -25.81
N GLU A 151 -37.82 -14.88 -26.99
CA GLU A 151 -36.39 -15.14 -27.22
C GLU A 151 -35.56 -13.86 -26.96
N ARG A 152 -36.01 -12.72 -27.48
CA ARG A 152 -35.37 -11.41 -27.26
C ARG A 152 -35.43 -11.00 -25.78
N SER A 153 -36.55 -11.20 -25.09
CA SER A 153 -36.71 -10.85 -23.66
C SER A 153 -35.76 -11.68 -22.80
N THR A 154 -35.62 -12.97 -23.10
CA THR A 154 -34.68 -13.85 -22.41
C THR A 154 -33.22 -13.41 -22.60
N ARG A 155 -32.83 -13.06 -23.83
CA ARG A 155 -31.48 -12.54 -24.11
C ARG A 155 -31.23 -11.22 -23.39
N LEU A 156 -32.20 -10.31 -23.41
CA LEU A 156 -32.07 -9.02 -22.76
C LEU A 156 -31.97 -9.13 -21.23
N LYS A 157 -32.69 -10.08 -20.62
CA LYS A 157 -32.53 -10.42 -19.19
C LYS A 157 -31.13 -10.92 -18.87
N PHE A 158 -30.53 -11.73 -19.75
CA PHE A 158 -29.14 -12.15 -19.63
C PHE A 158 -28.17 -10.96 -19.74
N ASP A 159 -28.39 -10.06 -20.70
CA ASP A 159 -27.58 -8.85 -20.87
C ASP A 159 -27.68 -7.93 -19.64
N LEU A 160 -28.87 -7.73 -19.08
CA LEU A 160 -29.09 -6.99 -17.83
C LEU A 160 -28.33 -7.62 -16.65
N GLN A 161 -28.42 -8.94 -16.50
CA GLN A 161 -27.69 -9.66 -15.45
C GLN A 161 -26.16 -9.50 -15.61
N SER A 162 -25.66 -9.52 -16.85
CA SER A 162 -24.25 -9.30 -17.14
C SER A 162 -23.80 -7.87 -16.79
N ALA A 163 -24.64 -6.87 -17.06
CA ALA A 163 -24.39 -5.48 -16.70
C ALA A 163 -24.38 -5.28 -15.18
N ASP A 164 -25.25 -5.96 -14.44
CA ASP A 164 -25.27 -5.97 -12.98
C ASP A 164 -24.00 -6.57 -12.38
N MET A 165 -23.52 -7.69 -12.93
CA MET A 165 -22.25 -8.28 -12.52
C MET A 165 -21.07 -7.34 -12.81
N ALA A 166 -21.06 -6.67 -13.95
CA ALA A 166 -20.02 -5.70 -14.30
C ALA A 166 -20.03 -4.49 -13.36
N LEU A 167 -21.21 -3.99 -12.96
CA LEU A 167 -21.36 -2.93 -11.97
C LEU A 167 -20.85 -3.36 -10.60
N ALA A 168 -21.17 -4.59 -10.16
CA ALA A 168 -20.69 -5.11 -8.88
C ALA A 168 -19.16 -5.26 -8.83
N ASP A 169 -18.54 -5.76 -9.91
CA ASP A 169 -17.06 -5.81 -10.02
C ASP A 169 -16.46 -4.40 -9.99
N ASN A 170 -17.09 -3.45 -10.69
CA ASN A 170 -16.63 -2.06 -10.71
C ASN A 170 -16.71 -1.40 -9.33
N ASP A 171 -17.81 -1.60 -8.60
CA ASP A 171 -17.98 -1.07 -7.24
C ASP A 171 -16.94 -1.68 -6.27
N ALA A 172 -16.59 -2.96 -6.43
CA ALA A 172 -15.53 -3.59 -5.65
C ALA A 172 -14.16 -2.96 -5.93
N ARG A 173 -13.84 -2.69 -7.20
CA ARG A 173 -12.60 -1.98 -7.61
C ARG A 173 -12.55 -0.56 -7.08
N ILE A 174 -13.67 0.18 -7.16
CA ILE A 174 -13.79 1.53 -6.60
C ILE A 174 -13.51 1.50 -5.09
N LYS A 175 -14.07 0.53 -4.36
CA LYS A 175 -13.83 0.40 -2.92
C LYS A 175 -12.35 0.15 -2.61
N ALA A 176 -11.70 -0.77 -3.33
CA ALA A 176 -10.27 -1.04 -3.17
C ALA A 176 -9.40 0.19 -3.50
N ALA A 177 -9.75 0.93 -4.56
CA ALA A 177 -9.08 2.18 -4.92
C ALA A 177 -9.31 3.29 -3.87
N GLN A 178 -10.49 3.38 -3.26
CA GLN A 178 -10.76 4.32 -2.17
C GLN A 178 -9.96 3.98 -0.91
N GLU A 179 -9.85 2.70 -0.56
CA GLU A 179 -9.06 2.25 0.60
C GLU A 179 -7.57 2.59 0.42
N THR A 180 -7.02 2.38 -0.77
CA THR A 180 -5.63 2.75 -1.08
C THR A 180 -5.41 4.26 -1.04
N VAL A 181 -6.33 5.06 -1.58
CA VAL A 181 -6.27 6.54 -1.49
C VAL A 181 -6.38 7.01 -0.04
N ALA A 182 -7.22 6.39 0.78
CA ALA A 182 -7.36 6.73 2.21
C ALA A 182 -6.09 6.37 3.00
N GLN A 183 -5.49 5.21 2.73
CA GLN A 183 -4.20 4.83 3.32
C GLN A 183 -3.09 5.80 2.89
N ALA A 184 -3.05 6.18 1.62
CA ALA A 184 -2.09 7.17 1.12
C ALA A 184 -2.29 8.55 1.76
N ALA A 185 -3.54 8.98 2.01
CA ALA A 185 -3.81 10.24 2.68
C ALA A 185 -3.32 10.25 4.14
N LYS A 186 -3.51 9.15 4.88
CA LYS A 186 -2.96 8.99 6.23
C LYS A 186 -1.42 8.99 6.22
N ALA A 187 -0.82 8.22 5.32
CA ALA A 187 0.63 8.15 5.16
C ALA A 187 1.21 9.52 4.76
N SER A 188 0.54 10.27 3.88
CA SER A 188 0.92 11.62 3.46
C SER A 188 0.89 12.60 4.63
N ASN A 189 -0.13 12.54 5.49
CA ASN A 189 -0.21 13.38 6.68
C ASN A 189 0.94 13.06 7.65
N ALA A 190 1.21 11.77 7.90
CA ALA A 190 2.33 11.34 8.72
C ALA A 190 3.69 11.78 8.13
N LEU A 191 3.83 11.79 6.79
CA LEU A 191 5.05 12.17 6.08
C LEU A 191 5.22 13.69 5.87
N GLN A 192 4.27 14.52 6.30
CA GLN A 192 4.28 15.97 6.02
C GLN A 192 5.59 16.67 6.44
N ILE A 193 6.17 16.25 7.57
CA ILE A 193 7.42 16.80 8.08
C ILE A 193 8.60 16.42 7.18
N VAL A 194 8.58 15.20 6.65
CA VAL A 194 9.61 14.70 5.71
C VAL A 194 9.45 15.37 4.34
N THR A 195 8.23 15.59 3.85
CA THR A 195 8.03 16.28 2.57
C THR A 195 8.50 17.73 2.64
N LEU A 196 8.28 18.42 3.78
CA LEU A 196 8.86 19.74 4.01
C LEU A 196 10.40 19.73 4.01
N LEU A 197 11.00 18.62 4.48
CA LEU A 197 12.44 18.42 4.43
C LEU A 197 12.95 18.11 3.02
N ASP A 198 12.19 17.35 2.24
CA ASP A 198 12.47 17.07 0.81
C ASP A 198 12.49 18.36 -0.02
N ASP A 199 11.58 19.30 0.26
CA ASP A 199 11.52 20.60 -0.42
C ASP A 199 12.61 21.59 0.05
N SER A 200 13.35 21.25 1.11
CA SER A 200 14.41 22.08 1.68
C SER A 200 15.81 21.69 1.18
N PHE A 201 16.85 22.42 1.62
CA PHE A 201 18.24 22.09 1.31
C PHE A 201 18.64 20.67 1.76
N VAL A 202 17.92 20.07 2.71
CA VAL A 202 18.13 18.72 3.22
C VAL A 202 17.76 17.67 2.17
N GLY A 203 16.69 17.89 1.40
CA GLY A 203 16.27 17.02 0.31
C GLY A 203 17.27 16.99 -0.85
N LEU A 204 18.02 18.07 -1.05
CA LEU A 204 19.09 18.17 -2.06
C LEU A 204 20.22 17.15 -1.84
N PHE A 205 20.42 16.71 -0.59
CA PHE A 205 21.36 15.65 -0.23
C PHE A 205 20.74 14.25 -0.19
N GLY A 206 19.42 14.13 -0.37
CA GLY A 206 18.70 12.85 -0.42
C GLY A 206 18.64 12.08 0.91
N PHE A 207 19.02 12.68 2.04
CA PHE A 207 19.07 11.98 3.34
C PHE A 207 17.71 11.45 3.81
N THR A 208 16.65 12.14 3.44
CA THR A 208 15.27 11.73 3.75
C THR A 208 14.90 10.41 3.08
N HIS A 209 15.45 10.07 1.90
CA HIS A 209 15.22 8.82 1.17
C HIS A 209 15.89 7.60 1.80
N ILE A 210 16.84 7.83 2.71
CA ILE A 210 17.55 6.75 3.40
C ILE A 210 16.59 6.08 4.40
N PRO A 211 16.45 4.74 4.37
CA PRO A 211 15.69 4.01 5.37
C PRO A 211 16.13 4.34 6.81
N PRO A 212 15.21 4.42 7.79
CA PRO A 212 15.56 4.80 9.16
C PRO A 212 16.68 3.97 9.80
N SER A 213 16.78 2.68 9.48
CA SER A 213 17.86 1.79 9.97
C SER A 213 19.25 2.21 9.47
N LEU A 214 19.37 2.57 8.20
CA LEU A 214 20.62 3.10 7.64
C LEU A 214 20.91 4.51 8.17
N MET A 215 19.85 5.29 8.41
CA MET A 215 19.98 6.61 9.02
C MET A 215 20.51 6.53 10.46
N GLN A 216 20.09 5.53 11.24
CA GLN A 216 20.62 5.27 12.59
C GLN A 216 22.12 4.93 12.59
N ILE A 217 22.57 4.10 11.65
CA ILE A 217 24.00 3.76 11.51
C ILE A 217 24.80 5.02 11.17
N THR A 218 24.29 5.81 10.23
CA THR A 218 24.90 7.06 9.80
C THR A 218 24.95 8.08 10.95
N LEU A 219 23.86 8.23 11.69
CA LEU A 219 23.77 9.07 12.88
C LEU A 219 24.75 8.64 13.96
N CYS A 220 24.88 7.33 14.22
CA CYS A 220 25.81 6.80 15.21
C CYS A 220 27.27 7.05 14.82
N PHE A 221 27.61 6.85 13.55
CA PHE A 221 28.93 7.19 13.04
C PHE A 221 29.23 8.69 13.21
N LEU A 222 28.29 9.56 12.80
CA LEU A 222 28.43 11.01 12.92
C LEU A 222 28.47 11.48 14.37
N SER A 223 27.71 10.85 15.27
CA SER A 223 27.72 11.17 16.70
C SER A 223 29.04 10.76 17.36
N GLY A 224 29.63 9.62 16.95
CA GLY A 224 30.97 9.19 17.35
C GLY A 224 32.07 10.14 16.86
N LEU A 225 32.00 10.55 15.60
CA LEU A 225 32.90 11.57 15.03
C LEU A 225 32.80 12.89 15.82
N PHE A 226 31.58 13.33 16.13
CA PHE A 226 31.32 14.54 16.89
C PHE A 226 31.82 14.45 18.34
N GLY A 227 31.59 13.32 19.02
CA GLY A 227 32.09 13.07 20.38
C GLY A 227 33.61 13.06 20.45
N ALA A 228 34.27 12.39 19.50
CA ALA A 228 35.73 12.41 19.39
C ALA A 228 36.26 13.81 19.10
N LEU A 229 35.58 14.58 18.23
CA LEU A 229 35.91 15.96 17.94
C LEU A 229 35.80 16.85 19.18
N LEU A 230 34.73 16.74 19.98
CA LEU A 230 34.55 17.52 21.21
C LEU A 230 35.69 17.28 22.21
N ILE A 231 36.02 16.01 22.48
CA ILE A 231 37.11 15.68 23.40
C ILE A 231 38.45 16.17 22.88
N THR A 232 38.69 16.07 21.58
CA THR A 232 39.95 16.55 21.02
C THR A 232 40.04 18.08 21.05
N LEU A 233 38.91 18.79 20.98
CA LEU A 233 38.84 20.24 21.16
C LEU A 233 39.09 20.63 22.63
N VAL A 234 38.54 19.90 23.58
CA VAL A 234 38.80 20.07 25.03
C VAL A 234 40.28 19.84 25.35
N LEU A 235 40.89 18.78 24.81
CA LEU A 235 42.31 18.47 25.04
C LEU A 235 43.26 19.49 24.40
N LEU A 236 42.82 20.19 23.35
CA LEU A 236 43.57 21.28 22.75
C LEU A 236 43.57 22.53 23.66
N VAL A 237 42.44 22.80 24.34
CA VAL A 237 42.31 23.90 25.30
C VAL A 237 43.00 23.59 26.63
N TYR A 238 43.05 22.32 27.05
CA TYR A 238 43.70 21.86 28.28
C TYR A 238 44.92 20.96 27.97
N PRO A 239 46.11 21.55 27.74
CA PRO A 239 47.28 20.80 27.27
C PRO A 239 47.99 19.96 28.35
N ASN A 240 47.74 20.21 29.65
CA ASN A 240 48.35 19.46 30.76
C ASN A 240 47.62 18.13 31.03
N ASN A 241 47.59 17.25 30.05
CA ASN A 241 47.03 15.90 30.19
C ASN A 241 48.10 14.85 29.85
N ASP A 242 48.24 13.80 30.66
CA ASP A 242 49.17 12.65 30.51
C ASP A 242 48.92 11.78 29.25
N LEU A 243 48.20 12.31 28.27
CA LEU A 243 47.89 11.66 27.00
C LEU A 243 48.87 12.18 25.95
N SER A 244 50.06 11.57 25.88
CA SER A 244 51.14 11.85 24.91
C SER A 244 50.73 11.82 23.43
N PHE A 245 49.55 11.29 23.13
CA PHE A 245 48.90 11.29 21.82
C PHE A 245 48.48 12.68 21.32
N THR A 246 48.45 13.72 22.16
CA THR A 246 48.15 15.11 21.76
C THR A 246 49.23 15.76 20.90
N SER A 247 50.42 15.15 20.77
CA SER A 247 51.59 15.73 20.10
C SER A 247 51.77 15.35 18.62
N THR A 248 50.98 14.41 18.08
CA THR A 248 51.16 13.90 16.71
C THR A 248 50.11 14.44 15.72
N ASN A 249 50.54 14.64 14.47
CA ASN A 249 49.73 15.12 13.33
C ASN A 249 48.51 14.23 12.95
N SER A 250 48.12 13.24 13.76
CA SER A 250 47.11 12.21 13.43
C SER A 250 45.72 12.44 14.05
N PHE A 251 45.36 13.68 14.40
CA PHE A 251 44.03 14.11 14.87
C PHE A 251 42.86 13.49 14.06
N TRP A 252 43.05 13.35 12.74
CA TRP A 252 42.07 12.74 11.84
C TRP A 252 41.85 11.26 12.07
N ASN A 253 42.92 10.50 12.30
CA ASN A 253 42.82 9.06 12.57
C ASN A 253 42.06 8.84 13.87
N ARG A 254 42.26 9.71 14.87
CA ARG A 254 41.52 9.68 16.13
C ARG A 254 40.03 9.94 15.95
N ILE A 255 39.66 11.00 15.23
CA ILE A 255 38.25 11.30 14.98
C ILE A 255 37.58 10.15 14.23
N LEU A 256 38.20 9.67 13.15
CA LEU A 256 37.66 8.58 12.35
C LEU A 256 37.55 7.27 13.14
N LEU A 257 38.53 6.97 14.00
CA LEU A 257 38.48 5.84 14.92
C LEU A 257 37.32 5.98 15.91
N GLY A 258 37.05 7.17 16.44
CA GLY A 258 35.90 7.44 17.31
C GLY A 258 34.56 7.17 16.63
N GLY A 259 34.42 7.54 15.34
CA GLY A 259 33.25 7.19 14.53
C GLY A 259 33.08 5.69 14.32
N LEU A 260 34.16 4.97 13.98
CA LEU A 260 34.14 3.51 13.78
C LEU A 260 33.82 2.75 15.07
N ILE A 261 34.37 3.17 16.21
CA ILE A 261 34.09 2.57 17.52
C ILE A 261 32.62 2.77 17.89
N ALA A 262 32.05 3.95 17.65
CA ALA A 262 30.64 4.20 17.88
C ALA A 262 29.75 3.24 17.06
N VAL A 263 30.07 3.03 15.78
CA VAL A 263 29.37 2.04 14.95
C VAL A 263 29.51 0.62 15.49
N GLY A 264 30.72 0.23 15.93
CA GLY A 264 30.95 -1.09 16.53
C GLY A 264 30.12 -1.32 17.81
N VAL A 265 30.06 -0.32 18.69
CA VAL A 265 29.21 -0.34 19.90
C VAL A 265 27.72 -0.42 19.51
N PHE A 266 27.29 0.33 18.50
CA PHE A 266 25.93 0.27 18.00
C PHE A 266 25.56 -1.12 17.47
N VAL A 267 26.42 -1.75 16.65
CA VAL A 267 26.18 -3.11 16.14
C VAL A 267 26.12 -4.12 17.29
N MET A 268 26.98 -3.99 18.30
CA MET A 268 26.96 -4.86 19.47
C MET A 268 25.67 -4.73 20.28
N ILE A 269 25.22 -3.50 20.56
CA ILE A 269 23.97 -3.26 21.29
C ILE A 269 22.78 -3.71 20.45
N ALA A 270 22.75 -3.35 19.16
CA ALA A 270 21.67 -3.71 18.25
C ALA A 270 21.57 -5.24 18.06
N GLY A 271 22.71 -5.91 17.92
CA GLY A 271 22.80 -7.37 17.86
C GLY A 271 22.34 -8.04 19.16
N GLY A 272 22.74 -7.50 20.31
CA GLY A 272 22.31 -8.01 21.62
C GLY A 272 20.80 -7.92 21.85
N VAL A 273 20.20 -6.78 21.49
CA VAL A 273 18.75 -6.53 21.58
C VAL A 273 17.97 -7.41 20.58
N GLY A 274 18.55 -7.68 19.40
CA GLY A 274 18.00 -8.62 18.42
C GLY A 274 17.98 -10.07 18.91
N VAL A 275 19.04 -10.52 19.58
CA VAL A 275 19.12 -11.88 20.17
C VAL A 275 18.12 -12.07 21.32
N LEU A 276 17.80 -11.00 22.06
CA LEU A 276 16.81 -11.01 23.14
C LEU A 276 15.35 -11.01 22.66
N GLY A 277 15.10 -11.16 21.35
CA GLY A 277 13.75 -11.32 20.79
C GLY A 277 12.99 -10.01 20.56
N SER A 278 13.65 -8.86 20.68
CA SER A 278 13.03 -7.54 20.46
C SER A 278 13.42 -6.91 19.12
N SER A 279 13.50 -7.72 18.06
CA SER A 279 13.87 -7.26 16.71
C SER A 279 12.98 -6.12 16.20
N GLU A 280 11.70 -6.09 16.58
CA GLU A 280 10.80 -4.99 16.27
C GLU A 280 11.18 -3.67 16.96
N ALA A 281 11.75 -3.68 18.17
CA ALA A 281 12.05 -2.45 18.91
C ALA A 281 13.15 -1.60 18.25
N ILE A 282 14.11 -2.25 17.57
CA ILE A 282 15.17 -1.56 16.81
C ILE A 282 14.68 -1.19 15.41
N LEU A 283 14.01 -2.11 14.73
CA LEU A 283 13.59 -1.92 13.33
C LEU A 283 12.40 -0.96 13.19
N SER A 284 11.54 -0.86 14.19
CA SER A 284 10.40 0.08 14.21
C SER A 284 10.80 1.51 14.59
N GLY A 285 12.05 1.76 14.98
CA GLY A 285 12.50 3.09 15.40
C GLY A 285 11.79 3.62 16.65
N GLN A 286 11.09 2.77 17.41
CA GLN A 286 10.44 3.16 18.67
C GLN A 286 11.43 3.32 19.83
N ASN A 287 12.64 2.75 19.72
CA ASN A 287 13.70 3.00 20.70
C ASN A 287 14.26 4.43 20.62
N ASN A 288 14.61 5.00 21.78
CA ASN A 288 15.20 6.33 21.93
C ASN A 288 16.43 6.54 21.03
N PHE A 289 16.25 7.15 19.84
CA PHE A 289 17.35 7.60 18.97
C PHE A 289 18.34 8.50 19.72
N LEU A 290 17.83 9.34 20.63
CA LEU A 290 18.63 10.18 21.51
C LEU A 290 19.58 9.36 22.40
N SER A 291 19.15 8.20 22.89
CA SER A 291 19.98 7.32 23.72
C SER A 291 21.10 6.69 22.90
N PHE A 292 20.83 6.20 21.68
CA PHE A 292 21.89 5.66 20.81
C PHE A 292 22.86 6.75 20.35
N CYS A 293 22.35 7.95 20.07
CA CYS A 293 23.18 9.10 19.74
C CYS A 293 24.11 9.47 20.90
N ALA A 294 23.57 9.54 22.14
CA ALA A 294 24.34 9.80 23.34
C ALA A 294 25.39 8.70 23.62
N ILE A 295 25.03 7.43 23.48
CA ILE A 295 25.97 6.30 23.61
C ILE A 295 27.08 6.42 22.56
N GLY A 296 26.74 6.73 21.31
CA GLY A 296 27.72 6.93 20.23
C GLY A 296 28.66 8.11 20.50
N MET A 297 28.15 9.24 21.01
CA MET A 297 28.99 10.37 21.43
C MET A 297 29.95 9.99 22.56
N LEU A 298 29.46 9.26 23.57
CA LEU A 298 30.28 8.81 24.69
C LEU A 298 31.34 7.81 24.22
N ALA A 299 30.96 6.82 23.41
CA ALA A 299 31.88 5.84 22.84
C ALA A 299 32.96 6.51 21.99
N GLY A 300 32.58 7.47 21.13
CA GLY A 300 33.53 8.23 20.32
C GLY A 300 34.44 9.13 21.17
N GLY A 301 33.89 9.83 22.17
CA GLY A 301 34.65 10.72 23.04
C GLY A 301 35.66 10.02 23.94
N PHE A 302 35.29 8.86 24.51
CA PHE A 302 36.15 8.10 25.43
C PHE A 302 36.98 7.01 24.74
N SER A 303 36.82 6.82 23.43
CA SER A 303 37.56 5.84 22.62
C SER A 303 39.06 5.82 22.93
N ASP A 304 39.71 6.98 22.97
CA ASP A 304 41.14 7.10 23.25
C ASP A 304 41.54 6.71 24.67
N ARG A 305 40.71 7.02 25.67
CA ARG A 305 40.99 6.60 27.06
C ARG A 305 40.84 5.11 27.21
N PHE A 306 39.85 4.51 26.54
CA PHE A 306 39.64 3.07 26.54
C PHE A 306 40.72 2.34 25.73
N ALA A 307 41.12 2.86 24.57
CA ALA A 307 42.21 2.30 23.76
C ALA A 307 43.55 2.39 24.49
N LYS A 308 43.83 3.51 25.19
CA LYS A 308 45.01 3.62 26.05
C LYS A 308 44.94 2.65 27.22
N TRP A 309 43.82 2.57 27.93
CA TRP A 309 43.63 1.59 29.00
C TRP A 309 43.81 0.14 28.52
N LEU A 310 43.25 -0.21 27.35
CA LEU A 310 43.45 -1.53 26.74
C LEU A 310 44.92 -1.75 26.36
N SER A 311 45.59 -0.76 25.77
CA SER A 311 47.01 -0.86 25.44
C SER A 311 47.88 -1.03 26.69
N ASP A 312 47.60 -0.27 27.75
CA ASP A 312 48.33 -0.30 29.02
C ASP A 312 48.09 -1.62 29.78
N ASN A 313 46.92 -2.26 29.61
CA ASN A 313 46.59 -3.55 30.22
C ASN A 313 46.80 -4.77 29.30
N ALA A 314 47.01 -4.57 28.00
CA ALA A 314 47.29 -5.66 27.06
C ALA A 314 48.65 -6.31 27.35
N THR A 315 49.62 -5.55 27.85
CA THR A 315 50.89 -6.08 28.37
C THR A 315 50.67 -7.01 29.56
N MET A 316 49.73 -6.71 30.45
CA MET A 316 49.34 -7.60 31.57
C MET A 316 48.63 -8.89 31.10
N LEU A 317 47.87 -8.83 30.01
CA LEU A 317 47.14 -9.98 29.46
C LEU A 317 48.00 -10.89 28.57
N VAL A 318 49.09 -10.36 28.01
CA VAL A 318 50.00 -11.09 27.10
C VAL A 318 51.28 -11.55 27.82
N SER A 319 51.71 -10.90 28.91
CA SER A 319 52.87 -11.35 29.69
C SER A 319 52.49 -12.50 30.63
N ASN A 320 52.81 -13.71 30.21
CA ASN A 320 52.76 -14.93 31.01
C ASN A 320 53.93 -15.00 32.02
N THR A 321 54.22 -13.91 32.71
CA THR A 321 55.23 -13.87 33.79
C THR A 321 54.52 -13.94 35.12
N GLN A 322 54.58 -15.12 35.75
CA GLN A 322 54.19 -15.33 37.14
C GLN A 322 54.82 -14.25 38.04
N PRO A 323 54.12 -13.77 39.08
CA PRO A 323 54.77 -12.98 40.11
C PRO A 323 55.90 -13.81 40.73
N GLU A 324 57.09 -13.24 40.78
CA GLU A 324 58.27 -13.82 41.43
C GLU A 324 57.91 -14.16 42.88
N GLY A 325 58.08 -15.43 43.26
CA GLY A 325 57.72 -15.91 44.60
C GLY A 325 58.53 -15.19 45.68
N LEU A 326 57.85 -14.81 46.77
CA LEU A 326 58.48 -14.23 47.95
C LEU A 326 59.65 -15.11 48.44
N PRO A 327 60.80 -14.51 48.82
CA PRO A 327 61.92 -15.27 49.33
C PRO A 327 61.56 -15.96 50.67
N PRO A 328 62.08 -17.18 50.93
CA PRO A 328 61.76 -17.92 52.15
C PRO A 328 62.30 -17.23 53.40
N PRO A 329 61.64 -17.42 54.56
CA PRO A 329 62.02 -16.76 55.81
C PRO A 329 63.39 -17.23 56.30
N ALA A 330 64.23 -16.28 56.71
CA ALA A 330 65.50 -16.55 57.37
C ALA A 330 65.27 -17.24 58.73
N VAL A 331 66.10 -18.25 59.01
CA VAL A 331 66.16 -19.03 60.27
C VAL A 331 66.68 -18.17 61.41
#